data_AF-A0A521WIF0-F1
#
_entry.id   AF-A0A521WIF0-F1
#
_cell.length_a   1.000
_cell.length_b   1.000
_cell.length_c   1.000
_cell.angle_alpha   90.00
_cell.angle_beta   90.00
_cell.angle_gamma   90.00
#
_symmetry.space_group_name_H-M   'P 1'
#
loop_
_entity.id
_entity.type
_entity.pdbx_description
1 polymer ?
#
loop_
_entity_poly.entity_id
_entity_poly.type
_entity_poly.pdbx_seq_one_letter_code
_entity_poly.pdbx_strand_id
1 'polypeptide(L)'
;METDEVSAAFADEAQRAFAFVARFGFSCVSSSGSKVRYESGGVWVEVRLSERDGEVAISFGRLAKNEEFSFTLFLRLASPKLERELGERLAENREQLCDTLRKLSAALREVGQPILMGDQFLFERMTRVRWWDFRPEALKDGPRS
;
A
#
# COMPACT_ATOMS: atom_id res chain seq x y z
N MET A 1 18.88 -16.76 4.26
CA MET A 1 20.03 -15.83 4.11
C MET A 1 19.65 -14.64 3.22
N GLU A 2 18.75 -14.81 2.24
CA GLU A 2 18.28 -13.70 1.37
C GLU A 2 17.28 -12.75 2.05
N THR A 3 16.45 -13.23 2.99
CA THR A 3 15.46 -12.41 3.74
C THR A 3 16.10 -11.32 4.62
N ASP A 4 17.32 -11.56 5.11
CA ASP A 4 18.07 -10.58 5.91
C ASP A 4 18.54 -9.40 5.05
N GLU A 5 18.92 -9.65 3.79
CA GLU A 5 19.35 -8.58 2.87
C GLU A 5 18.17 -7.68 2.48
N VAL A 6 17.01 -8.26 2.18
CA VAL A 6 15.78 -7.52 1.87
C VAL A 6 15.38 -6.66 3.07
N SER A 7 15.36 -7.23 4.27
CA SER A 7 14.97 -6.51 5.48
C SER A 7 15.96 -5.39 5.83
N ALA A 8 17.27 -5.62 5.62
CA ALA A 8 18.29 -4.60 5.85
C ALA A 8 18.17 -3.42 4.87
N ALA A 9 17.77 -3.67 3.63
CA ALA A 9 17.61 -2.63 2.61
C ALA A 9 16.25 -1.93 2.64
N PHE A 10 15.21 -2.58 3.19
CA PHE A 10 13.81 -2.14 3.09
C PHE A 10 13.58 -0.69 3.47
N ALA A 11 14.01 -0.29 4.67
CA ALA A 11 13.77 1.04 5.20
C ALA A 11 14.29 2.13 4.26
N ASP A 12 15.53 1.99 3.80
CA ASP A 12 16.20 2.97 2.95
C ASP A 12 15.54 3.04 1.56
N GLU A 13 15.24 1.89 0.95
CA GLU A 13 14.61 1.85 -0.37
C GLU A 13 13.17 2.37 -0.32
N ALA A 14 12.42 2.05 0.73
CA ALA A 14 11.06 2.57 0.93
C ALA A 14 11.09 4.08 1.16
N GLN A 15 12.03 4.60 1.96
CA GLN A 15 12.19 6.05 2.12
C GLN A 15 12.55 6.75 0.81
N ARG A 16 13.45 6.19 0.01
CA ARG A 16 13.79 6.72 -1.32
C ARG A 16 12.58 6.73 -2.26
N ALA A 17 11.87 5.60 -2.40
CA ALA A 17 10.75 5.47 -3.31
C ALA A 17 9.58 6.42 -2.94
N PHE A 18 9.32 6.56 -1.64
CA PHE A 18 8.19 7.33 -1.12
C PHE A 18 8.53 8.77 -0.74
N ALA A 19 9.77 9.25 -0.91
CA ALA A 19 10.19 10.63 -0.57
C ALA A 19 9.26 11.73 -1.13
N PHE A 20 8.57 11.45 -2.24
CA PHE A 20 7.60 12.39 -2.83
C PHE A 20 6.43 12.74 -1.90
N VAL A 21 6.10 11.93 -0.89
CA VAL A 21 4.97 12.22 0.01
C VAL A 21 5.21 13.48 0.83
N ALA A 22 6.47 13.89 1.02
CA ALA A 22 6.83 15.14 1.69
C ALA A 22 6.19 16.39 1.03
N ARG A 23 5.93 16.36 -0.29
CA ARG A 23 5.24 17.46 -0.99
C ARG A 23 3.78 17.63 -0.56
N PHE A 24 3.21 16.63 0.10
CA PHE A 24 1.87 16.67 0.70
C PHE A 24 1.92 16.92 2.21
N GLY A 25 3.09 17.30 2.75
CA GLY A 25 3.26 17.58 4.18
C GLY A 25 3.42 16.33 5.06
N PHE A 26 3.71 15.17 4.47
CA PHE A 26 4.00 13.95 5.23
C PHE A 26 5.45 13.94 5.73
N SER A 27 5.61 13.51 6.98
CA SER A 27 6.91 13.25 7.60
C SER A 27 7.03 11.78 7.98
N CYS A 28 8.21 11.19 7.83
CA CYS A 28 8.49 9.85 8.33
C CYS A 28 8.53 9.88 9.87
N VAL A 29 7.64 9.12 10.52
CA VAL A 29 7.53 9.07 11.99
C VAL A 29 8.07 7.77 12.58
N SER A 30 8.22 6.72 11.76
CA SER A 30 8.75 5.42 12.18
C SER A 30 9.37 4.70 10.98
N SER A 31 10.52 4.07 11.20
CA SER A 31 11.22 3.26 10.20
C SER A 31 11.92 2.09 10.87
N SER A 32 11.79 0.89 10.30
CA SER A 32 12.45 -0.36 10.68
C SER A 32 12.69 -1.24 9.45
N GLY A 33 13.38 -2.37 9.61
CA GLY A 33 13.65 -3.31 8.51
C GLY A 33 12.42 -3.93 7.85
N SER A 34 11.22 -3.74 8.42
CA SER A 34 9.96 -4.27 7.86
C SER A 34 8.84 -3.23 7.77
N LYS A 35 9.09 -1.96 8.15
CA LYS A 35 8.04 -0.94 8.20
C LYS A 35 8.57 0.48 8.02
N VAL A 36 7.90 1.28 7.22
CA VAL A 36 8.10 2.74 7.15
C VAL A 36 6.74 3.44 7.21
N ARG A 37 6.56 4.34 8.17
CA ARG A 37 5.31 5.06 8.42
C ARG A 37 5.49 6.57 8.25
N TYR A 38 4.57 7.16 7.52
CA TYR A 38 4.47 8.59 7.26
C TYR A 38 3.15 9.15 7.80
N GLU A 39 3.18 10.36 8.33
CA GLU A 39 1.98 11.04 8.84
C GLU A 39 1.90 12.49 8.38
N SER A 40 0.68 12.96 8.11
CA SER A 40 0.36 14.37 7.82
C SER A 40 -1.08 14.71 8.15
N GLY A 41 -1.33 15.85 8.83
CA GLY A 41 -2.67 16.46 8.89
C GLY A 41 -3.81 15.56 9.40
N GLY A 42 -3.51 14.51 10.17
CA GLY A 42 -4.48 13.52 10.65
C GLY A 42 -4.59 12.24 9.81
N VAL A 43 -3.81 12.11 8.75
CA VAL A 43 -3.70 10.95 7.86
C VAL A 43 -2.35 10.26 8.08
N TRP A 44 -2.32 8.95 7.89
CA TRP A 44 -1.09 8.17 7.87
C TRP A 44 -1.03 7.25 6.65
N VAL A 45 0.18 6.97 6.18
CA VAL A 45 0.51 5.98 5.15
C VAL A 45 1.66 5.13 5.67
N GLU A 46 1.54 3.82 5.55
CA GLU A 46 2.55 2.87 6.02
C GLU A 46 2.88 1.86 4.93
N VAL A 47 4.17 1.69 4.67
CA VAL A 47 4.70 0.64 3.80
C VAL A 47 5.22 -0.46 4.71
N ARG A 48 4.77 -1.70 4.49
CA ARG A 48 5.19 -2.89 5.25
C ARG A 48 5.85 -3.90 4.32
N LEU A 49 6.85 -4.60 4.83
CA LEU A 49 7.38 -5.83 4.28
C LEU A 49 7.01 -6.96 5.24
N SER A 50 6.35 -7.99 4.71
CA SER A 50 6.04 -9.20 5.45
C SER A 50 7.29 -10.08 5.53
N GLU A 51 7.76 -10.35 6.74
CA GLU A 51 8.91 -11.23 6.99
C GLU A 51 8.60 -12.71 6.67
N ARG A 52 7.32 -13.06 6.53
CA ARG A 52 6.87 -14.44 6.29
C ARG A 52 6.98 -14.86 4.83
N ASP A 53 6.59 -13.98 3.92
CA ASP A 53 6.42 -14.27 2.49
C ASP A 53 7.04 -13.21 1.59
N GLY A 54 7.63 -12.16 2.15
CA GLY A 54 8.24 -11.07 1.37
C GLY A 54 7.22 -10.12 0.74
N GLU A 55 5.94 -10.19 1.11
CA GLU A 55 4.93 -9.28 0.55
C GLU A 55 5.18 -7.83 0.98
N VAL A 56 5.23 -6.92 0.01
CA VAL A 56 5.25 -5.47 0.22
C VAL A 56 3.85 -4.90 0.08
N ALA A 57 3.33 -4.32 1.16
CA ALA A 57 1.99 -3.77 1.22
C ALA A 57 1.99 -2.30 1.65
N ILE A 58 0.95 -1.57 1.24
CA ILE A 58 0.67 -0.22 1.76
C ILE A 58 -0.66 -0.27 2.52
N SER A 59 -0.64 0.27 3.72
CA SER A 59 -1.83 0.63 4.49
C SER A 59 -1.92 2.15 4.64
N PHE A 60 -3.13 2.67 4.79
CA PHE A 60 -3.35 4.09 5.05
C PHE A 60 -4.59 4.30 5.93
N GLY A 61 -4.72 5.46 6.57
CA GLY A 61 -5.81 5.67 7.50
C GLY A 61 -5.89 7.06 8.12
N ARG A 62 -6.89 7.24 9.00
CA ARG A 62 -7.11 8.48 9.77
C ARG A 62 -6.73 8.25 11.23
N LEU A 63 -5.78 9.05 11.74
CA LEU A 63 -5.27 8.96 13.12
C LEU A 63 -6.40 9.13 14.15
N ALA A 64 -7.20 10.19 14.01
CA ALA A 64 -8.25 10.53 14.97
C ALA A 64 -9.42 9.53 15.01
N LYS A 65 -9.59 8.72 13.97
CA LYS A 65 -10.68 7.73 13.88
C LYS A 65 -10.23 6.29 14.10
N ASN A 66 -8.92 6.07 14.31
CA ASN A 66 -8.32 4.73 14.40
C ASN A 66 -8.73 3.82 13.22
N GLU A 67 -8.76 4.39 12.01
CA GLU A 67 -9.10 3.66 10.80
C GLU A 67 -7.83 3.18 10.09
N GLU A 68 -7.90 1.99 9.51
CA GLU A 68 -6.88 1.40 8.63
C GLU A 68 -7.55 0.83 7.38
N PHE A 69 -6.97 1.13 6.22
CA PHE A 69 -7.43 0.66 4.92
C PHE A 69 -6.26 0.10 4.12
N SER A 70 -6.54 -0.94 3.34
CA SER A 70 -5.57 -1.55 2.42
C SER A 70 -5.49 -0.75 1.12
N PHE A 71 -4.27 -0.42 0.69
CA PHE A 71 -4.04 0.19 -0.61
C PHE A 71 -4.43 -0.72 -1.77
N THR A 72 -4.31 -2.05 -1.61
CA THR A 72 -4.82 -3.02 -2.59
C THR A 72 -6.31 -2.83 -2.84
N LEU A 73 -7.11 -2.73 -1.77
CA LEU A 73 -8.56 -2.53 -1.89
C LEU A 73 -8.90 -1.17 -2.48
N PHE A 74 -8.11 -0.14 -2.14
CA PHE A 74 -8.23 1.17 -2.77
C PHE A 74 -7.97 1.08 -4.28
N LEU A 75 -6.91 0.39 -4.72
CA LEU A 75 -6.61 0.23 -6.14
C LEU A 75 -7.72 -0.53 -6.87
N ARG A 76 -8.28 -1.60 -6.28
CA ARG A 76 -9.44 -2.28 -6.86
C ARG A 76 -10.67 -1.39 -7.00
N LEU A 77 -10.81 -0.38 -6.15
CA LEU A 77 -11.91 0.59 -6.23
C LEU A 77 -11.63 1.71 -7.23
N ALA A 78 -10.41 2.24 -7.26
CA ALA A 78 -10.04 3.45 -7.99
C ALA A 78 -9.49 3.15 -9.40
N SER A 79 -8.72 2.07 -9.55
CA SER A 79 -8.14 1.64 -10.83
C SER A 79 -7.88 0.11 -10.83
N PRO A 80 -8.90 -0.71 -11.13
CA PRO A 80 -8.75 -2.17 -11.22
C PRO A 80 -7.74 -2.62 -12.28
N LYS A 81 -7.49 -1.78 -13.30
CA LYS A 81 -6.46 -2.06 -14.31
C LYS A 81 -5.07 -1.96 -13.70
N LEU A 82 -4.78 -0.88 -12.98
CA LEU A 82 -3.50 -0.67 -12.31
C LEU A 82 -3.24 -1.73 -11.24
N GLU A 83 -4.27 -2.15 -10.49
CA GLU A 83 -4.14 -3.25 -9.52
C GLU A 83 -3.68 -4.55 -10.17
N ARG A 84 -4.25 -4.92 -11.33
CA ARG A 84 -3.86 -6.11 -12.07
C ARG A 84 -2.46 -5.98 -12.68
N GLU A 85 -2.09 -4.81 -13.17
CA GLU A 85 -0.76 -4.53 -13.75
C GLU A 85 0.35 -4.54 -12.71
N LEU A 86 0.06 -4.20 -11.44
CA LEU A 86 1.02 -4.32 -10.35
C LEU A 86 1.41 -5.77 -10.05
N GLY A 87 0.49 -6.71 -10.28
CA GLY A 87 0.73 -8.14 -10.08
C GLY A 87 1.09 -8.49 -8.63
N GLU A 88 1.88 -9.55 -8.49
CA GLU A 88 2.43 -9.99 -7.21
C GLU A 88 3.46 -8.98 -6.70
N ARG A 89 3.44 -8.75 -5.38
CA ARG A 89 4.27 -7.75 -4.70
C ARG A 89 5.22 -8.43 -3.73
N LEU A 90 5.81 -9.53 -4.18
CA LEU A 90 6.75 -10.33 -3.40
C LEU A 90 8.18 -9.86 -3.69
N ALA A 91 8.97 -9.71 -2.64
CA ALA A 91 10.37 -9.33 -2.71
C ALA A 91 11.24 -10.40 -2.04
N GLU A 92 11.80 -11.29 -2.85
CA GLU A 92 12.72 -12.35 -2.41
C GLU A 92 14.18 -11.86 -2.38
N ASN A 93 14.48 -10.81 -3.15
CA ASN A 93 15.79 -10.18 -3.20
C ASN A 93 15.68 -8.65 -3.32
N ARG A 94 16.82 -7.97 -3.20
CA ARG A 94 16.87 -6.50 -3.22
C ARG A 94 16.39 -5.89 -4.54
N GLU A 95 16.64 -6.54 -5.68
CA GLU A 95 16.19 -6.03 -6.98
C GLU A 95 14.66 -6.04 -7.07
N GLN A 96 14.03 -7.16 -6.69
CA GLN A 96 12.57 -7.28 -6.62
C GLN A 96 11.96 -6.32 -5.61
N LEU A 97 12.62 -6.10 -4.47
CA LEU A 97 12.21 -5.08 -3.49
C LEU A 97 12.17 -3.68 -4.12
N CYS A 98 13.26 -3.26 -4.77
CA CYS A 98 13.34 -1.96 -5.43
C CYS A 98 12.28 -1.81 -6.53
N ASP A 99 12.08 -2.82 -7.36
CA ASP A 99 11.05 -2.79 -8.40
C ASP A 99 9.63 -2.71 -7.81
N THR A 100 9.34 -3.50 -6.78
CA THR A 100 8.05 -3.49 -6.09
C THR A 100 7.76 -2.14 -5.44
N LEU A 101 8.73 -1.56 -4.73
CA LEU A 101 8.59 -0.23 -4.12
C LEU A 101 8.44 0.87 -5.18
N ARG A 102 9.15 0.78 -6.31
CA ARG A 102 9.00 1.70 -7.44
C ARG A 102 7.59 1.62 -8.03
N LYS A 103 7.09 0.42 -8.28
CA LYS A 103 5.73 0.17 -8.80
C LYS A 103 4.65 0.70 -7.85
N LEU A 104 4.76 0.37 -6.56
CA LEU A 104 3.81 0.83 -5.53
C LEU A 104 3.84 2.35 -5.34
N SER A 105 5.03 2.96 -5.31
CA SER A 105 5.16 4.42 -5.20
C SER A 105 4.63 5.13 -6.45
N ALA A 106 4.83 4.57 -7.65
CA ALA A 106 4.23 5.09 -8.88
C ALA A 106 2.69 5.02 -8.81
N ALA A 107 2.12 3.90 -8.37
CA ALA A 107 0.68 3.77 -8.20
C ALA A 107 0.11 4.77 -7.17
N LEU A 108 0.79 4.95 -6.02
CA LEU A 108 0.38 5.95 -5.02
C LEU A 108 0.48 7.39 -5.57
N ARG A 109 1.45 7.68 -6.46
CA ARG A 109 1.55 8.98 -7.14
C ARG A 109 0.42 9.19 -8.15
N GLU A 110 0.08 8.17 -8.92
CA GLU A 110 -0.86 8.27 -10.03
C GLU A 110 -2.31 8.39 -9.54
N VAL A 111 -2.72 7.50 -8.63
CA VAL A 111 -4.12 7.42 -8.19
C VAL A 111 -4.32 7.73 -6.71
N GLY A 112 -3.24 7.71 -5.91
CA GLY A 112 -3.32 7.86 -4.45
C GLY A 112 -3.39 9.30 -3.95
N GLN A 113 -3.48 10.30 -4.83
CA GLN A 113 -3.57 11.71 -4.42
C GLN A 113 -4.71 12.00 -3.42
N PRO A 114 -5.93 11.43 -3.55
CA PRO A 114 -6.98 11.69 -2.55
C PRO A 114 -6.65 11.12 -1.16
N ILE A 115 -5.85 10.04 -1.07
CA ILE A 115 -5.31 9.54 0.20
C ILE A 115 -4.38 10.59 0.81
N LEU A 116 -3.41 11.06 0.01
CA LEU A 116 -2.39 12.01 0.46
C LEU A 116 -2.95 13.40 0.78
N MET A 117 -4.10 13.77 0.21
CA MET A 117 -4.79 15.02 0.50
C MET A 117 -5.76 14.92 1.69
N GLY A 118 -5.94 13.74 2.27
CA GLY A 118 -6.89 13.57 3.37
C GLY A 118 -8.36 13.69 2.96
N ASP A 119 -8.70 13.30 1.72
CA ASP A 119 -10.05 13.43 1.18
C ASP A 119 -11.07 12.64 2.01
N GLN A 120 -11.93 13.36 2.74
CA GLN A 120 -12.94 12.78 3.61
C GLN A 120 -13.91 11.87 2.84
N PHE A 121 -14.29 12.23 1.60
CA PHE A 121 -15.19 11.41 0.80
C PHE A 121 -14.56 10.07 0.43
N LEU A 122 -13.25 10.07 0.13
CA LEU A 122 -12.53 8.82 -0.08
C LEU A 122 -12.58 7.94 1.17
N PHE A 123 -12.22 8.49 2.33
CA PHE A 123 -12.19 7.72 3.57
C PHE A 123 -13.57 7.16 3.93
N GLU A 124 -14.63 7.97 3.84
CA GLU A 124 -16.00 7.50 4.06
C GLU A 124 -16.40 6.40 3.06
N ARG A 125 -15.97 6.50 1.80
CA ARG A 125 -16.19 5.45 0.80
C ARG A 125 -15.45 4.16 1.17
N MET A 126 -14.20 4.26 1.62
CA MET A 126 -13.38 3.11 2.01
C MET A 126 -13.96 2.34 3.20
N THR A 127 -14.69 2.98 4.12
CA THR A 127 -15.38 2.27 5.23
C THR A 127 -16.41 1.25 4.75
N ARG A 128 -16.91 1.40 3.52
CA ARG A 128 -17.94 0.54 2.91
C ARG A 128 -17.34 -0.55 2.02
N VAL A 129 -16.07 -0.43 1.67
CA VAL A 129 -15.38 -1.40 0.82
C VAL A 129 -15.13 -2.68 1.62
N ARG A 130 -15.50 -3.82 1.03
CA ARG A 130 -15.21 -5.14 1.60
C ARG A 130 -14.38 -5.94 0.61
N TRP A 131 -13.45 -6.73 1.13
CA TRP A 131 -12.57 -7.52 0.28
C TRP A 131 -13.35 -8.54 -0.57
N TRP A 132 -14.50 -9.01 -0.09
CA TRP A 132 -15.39 -9.92 -0.83
C TRP A 132 -16.21 -9.24 -1.93
N ASP A 133 -16.20 -7.91 -2.03
CA ASP A 133 -16.83 -7.21 -3.16
C ASP A 133 -16.03 -7.42 -4.46
N PHE A 134 -14.77 -7.85 -4.35
CA PHE A 134 -13.85 -8.06 -5.47
C PHE A 134 -13.58 -9.53 -5.73
N ARG A 135 -14.57 -10.41 -5.51
CA ARG A 135 -14.43 -11.84 -5.79
C ARG A 135 -13.97 -12.06 -7.25
N PRO A 136 -12.95 -12.91 -7.48
CA PRO A 136 -12.58 -13.32 -8.82
C PRO A 136 -13.81 -13.90 -9.53
N GLU A 137 -13.96 -13.64 -10.82
CA GLU A 137 -15.12 -14.09 -11.61
C GLU A 137 -15.36 -15.60 -11.51
N ALA A 138 -14.31 -16.39 -11.26
CA ALA A 138 -14.38 -17.83 -10.99
C ALA A 138 -15.23 -18.23 -9.76
N LEU A 139 -15.57 -17.30 -8.87
CA LEU A 139 -16.44 -17.54 -7.71
C LEU A 139 -17.86 -16.97 -7.89
N LYS A 140 -18.17 -16.35 -9.03
CA LYS A 140 -19.51 -15.84 -9.36
C LYS A 140 -20.43 -16.93 -9.91
N ASP A 141 -19.87 -18.05 -10.35
CA ASP A 141 -20.60 -19.25 -10.77
C ASP A 141 -20.57 -20.32 -9.64
N GLY A 142 -21.24 -20.03 -8.53
CA GLY A 142 -21.75 -21.10 -7.66
C GLY A 142 -22.97 -21.75 -8.32
N PRO A 143 -23.23 -23.06 -8.12
CA PRO A 143 -24.25 -23.76 -8.88
C PRO A 143 -25.60 -23.07 -8.67
N ARG A 144 -26.25 -22.70 -9.78
CA ARG A 144 -27.68 -22.40 -9.77
C ARG A 144 -28.38 -23.71 -9.42
N SER A 145 -28.81 -23.85 -8.17
CA SER A 145 -29.77 -24.85 -7.71
C SER A 145 -31.02 -24.14 -7.24
#